data_AF-A0A2D5V162-F1
#
_entry.id   AF-A0A2D5V162-F1
#
_cell.length_a   1.000
_cell.length_b   1.000
_cell.length_c   1.000
_cell.angle_alpha   90.00
_cell.angle_beta   90.00
_cell.angle_gamma   90.00
#
_symmetry.space_group_name_H-M   'P 1'
#
loop_
_entity.id
_entity.type
_entity.pdbx_description
1 polymer ?
#
loop_
_entity_poly.entity_id
_entity_poly.type
_entity_poly.pdbx_seq_one_letter_code
_entity_poly.pdbx_strand_id
1 'polypeptide(L)'
;MSETAILKTENKQSLKDFSIDRTRYDIANKDNSKLVLPPGINEQLVRTISTQKKEPEWMLQKRLQALKLFQQTPLPNWGPDLSELNLHEIVYYVRPDAEQSNTWEEVPEDIRQTFERIGIPEAEQKALSGVGAQYDSDIIYHNLKKKWEEKGVIFLNMDQAVKKHPELVKKFFMTQCIPINDHKFIMLHAAVWSGGTFIYVPPNVKVEIPLQAYFRMNKERGGQF
;
A
#
# COMPACT_ATOMS: atom_id res chain seq x y z
N MET A 1 -41.27 41.94 -22.13
CA MET A 1 -40.81 42.07 -20.73
C MET A 1 -41.11 40.75 -20.05
N SER A 2 -40.08 39.93 -19.84
CA SER A 2 -40.19 38.56 -19.31
C SER A 2 -40.18 38.59 -17.79
N GLU A 3 -41.23 38.10 -17.16
CA GLU A 3 -41.30 37.87 -15.71
C GLU A 3 -40.35 36.74 -15.31
N THR A 4 -39.47 37.06 -14.38
CA THR A 4 -38.46 36.20 -13.78
C THR A 4 -39.13 35.16 -12.88
N ALA A 5 -38.97 33.88 -13.21
CA ALA A 5 -39.37 32.78 -12.32
C ALA A 5 -38.43 32.75 -11.10
N ILE A 6 -38.97 33.12 -9.94
CA ILE A 6 -38.30 32.96 -8.65
C ILE A 6 -38.36 31.47 -8.28
N LEU A 7 -37.26 30.76 -8.49
CA LEU A 7 -37.04 29.43 -7.92
C LEU A 7 -36.96 29.57 -6.40
N LYS A 8 -38.03 29.14 -5.71
CA LYS A 8 -38.07 29.00 -4.26
C LYS A 8 -36.97 28.02 -3.82
N THR A 9 -36.02 28.53 -3.06
CA THR A 9 -35.05 27.77 -2.28
C THR A 9 -35.77 26.98 -1.18
N GLU A 10 -36.23 25.77 -1.51
CA GLU A 10 -36.70 24.77 -0.55
C GLU A 10 -35.87 23.49 -0.68
N ASN A 11 -34.65 23.51 -0.11
CA ASN A 11 -34.13 22.39 0.68
C ASN A 11 -32.80 22.77 1.34
N LYS A 12 -32.88 23.53 2.44
CA LYS A 12 -31.78 23.70 3.41
C LYS A 12 -32.03 22.83 4.65
N GLN A 13 -32.52 21.60 4.43
CA GLN A 13 -32.70 20.63 5.51
C GLN A 13 -31.33 20.04 5.87
N SER A 14 -30.79 20.59 6.96
CA SER A 14 -29.62 20.19 7.76
C SER A 14 -28.71 19.07 7.22
N LEU A 15 -27.62 19.48 6.59
CA LEU A 15 -26.34 18.72 6.62
C LEU A 15 -25.69 18.71 8.02
N LYS A 16 -26.35 19.26 9.05
CA LYS A 16 -25.80 19.43 10.40
C LYS A 16 -25.67 18.12 11.20
N ASP A 17 -26.39 17.07 10.81
CA ASP A 17 -26.39 15.78 11.54
C ASP A 17 -25.93 14.59 10.67
N PHE A 18 -25.02 14.83 9.72
CA PHE A 18 -24.34 13.74 9.03
C PHE A 18 -23.14 13.27 9.88
N SER A 19 -23.36 12.32 10.78
CA SER A 19 -22.29 11.67 11.54
C SER A 19 -21.75 10.47 10.76
N ILE A 20 -20.49 10.53 10.32
CA ILE A 20 -19.80 9.36 9.77
C ILE A 20 -19.39 8.47 10.95
N ASP A 21 -19.94 7.26 11.03
CA ASP A 21 -19.45 6.26 11.98
C ASP A 21 -18.08 5.76 11.53
N ARG A 22 -17.03 6.28 12.18
CA ARG A 22 -15.64 5.91 11.94
C ARG A 22 -15.09 4.93 12.97
N THR A 23 -15.93 4.42 13.88
CA THR A 23 -15.49 3.55 15.00
C THR A 23 -14.81 2.27 14.52
N ARG A 24 -15.16 1.78 13.33
CA ARG A 24 -14.51 0.61 12.71
C ARG A 24 -13.10 0.90 12.18
N TYR A 25 -12.76 2.17 11.93
CA TYR A 25 -11.53 2.55 11.22
C TYR A 25 -10.53 3.32 12.11
N ASP A 26 -11.01 4.12 13.07
CA ASP A 26 -10.18 5.09 13.81
C ASP A 26 -9.52 4.54 15.08
N ILE A 27 -9.74 3.25 15.41
CA ILE A 27 -9.10 2.62 16.57
C ILE A 27 -7.65 2.25 16.22
N ALA A 28 -6.69 2.86 16.91
CA ALA A 28 -5.29 2.48 16.84
C ALA A 28 -5.04 1.22 17.67
N ASN A 29 -4.28 0.28 17.12
CA ASN A 29 -3.82 -0.89 17.86
C ASN A 29 -2.60 -0.51 18.69
N LYS A 30 -2.36 -1.26 19.77
CA LYS A 30 -1.09 -1.16 20.50
C LYS A 30 0.06 -1.46 19.54
N ASP A 31 1.07 -0.61 19.54
CA ASP A 31 2.24 -0.77 18.69
C ASP A 31 3.15 -1.86 19.26
N ASN A 32 3.09 -3.05 18.65
CA ASN A 32 3.94 -4.20 18.95
C ASN A 32 4.98 -4.42 17.82
N SER A 33 5.49 -3.36 17.20
CA SER A 33 6.42 -3.49 16.07
C SER A 33 7.72 -4.22 16.47
N LYS A 34 8.09 -5.23 15.68
CA LYS A 34 9.33 -5.99 15.82
C LYS A 34 10.57 -5.18 15.47
N LEU A 35 10.46 -4.29 14.50
CA LEU A 35 11.54 -3.39 14.07
C LEU A 35 10.97 -2.06 13.62
N VAL A 36 11.53 -0.97 14.15
CA VAL A 36 11.25 0.39 13.69
C VAL A 36 12.57 1.01 13.30
N LEU A 37 12.71 1.40 12.03
CA LEU A 37 13.91 2.11 11.57
C LEU A 37 13.81 3.60 11.96
N PRO A 38 14.94 4.29 12.19
CA PRO A 38 14.92 5.69 12.56
C PRO A 38 14.28 6.56 11.47
N PRO A 39 13.68 7.72 11.83
CA PRO A 39 13.11 8.63 10.87
C PRO A 39 14.11 9.14 9.83
N GLY A 40 13.57 9.53 8.69
CA GLY A 40 14.30 10.18 7.62
C GLY A 40 14.85 9.24 6.57
N ILE A 41 15.16 9.81 5.41
CA ILE A 41 15.56 9.07 4.21
C ILE A 41 17.05 9.25 3.92
N ASN A 42 17.77 8.13 3.83
CA ASN A 42 19.18 8.09 3.48
C ASN A 42 19.54 6.73 2.84
N GLU A 43 20.78 6.61 2.37
CA GLU A 43 21.26 5.38 1.72
C GLU A 43 21.25 4.17 2.66
N GLN A 44 21.62 4.37 3.93
CA GLN A 44 21.63 3.30 4.93
C GLN A 44 20.23 2.71 5.13
N LEU A 45 19.19 3.55 5.21
CA LEU A 45 17.80 3.12 5.27
C LEU A 45 17.46 2.24 4.06
N VAL A 46 17.74 2.71 2.84
CA VAL A 46 17.41 1.98 1.60
C VAL A 46 18.08 0.60 1.56
N ARG A 47 19.37 0.54 1.92
CA ARG A 47 20.12 -0.73 2.02
C ARG A 47 19.56 -1.65 3.10
N THR A 48 19.12 -1.09 4.24
CA THR A 48 18.51 -1.84 5.33
C THR A 48 17.18 -2.45 4.90
N ILE A 49 16.31 -1.68 4.24
CA ILE A 49 15.03 -2.16 3.70
C ILE A 49 15.26 -3.35 2.75
N SER A 50 16.17 -3.18 1.78
CA SER A 50 16.49 -4.21 0.80
C SER A 50 17.06 -5.48 1.44
N THR A 51 17.91 -5.33 2.47
CA THR A 51 18.45 -6.44 3.28
C THR A 51 17.36 -7.16 4.06
N GLN A 52 16.49 -6.43 4.77
CA GLN A 52 15.36 -7.01 5.52
C GLN A 52 14.43 -7.80 4.60
N LYS A 53 14.17 -7.25 3.41
CA LYS A 53 13.34 -7.89 2.38
C LYS A 53 14.04 -8.98 1.60
N LYS A 54 15.36 -9.17 1.77
CA LYS A 54 16.18 -10.14 1.04
C LYS A 54 16.03 -9.99 -0.48
N GLU A 55 16.09 -8.74 -0.95
CA GLU A 55 15.90 -8.42 -2.36
C GLU A 55 17.12 -8.83 -3.23
N PRO A 56 16.90 -9.10 -4.52
CA PRO A 56 17.98 -9.23 -5.48
C PRO A 56 18.66 -7.88 -5.77
N GLU A 57 19.94 -7.93 -6.13
CA GLU A 57 20.79 -6.74 -6.32
C GLU A 57 20.21 -5.70 -7.27
N TRP A 58 19.56 -6.13 -8.36
CA TRP A 58 18.97 -5.20 -9.32
C TRP A 58 17.88 -4.30 -8.71
N MET A 59 17.14 -4.80 -7.71
CA MET A 59 16.12 -4.01 -7.03
C MET A 59 16.77 -3.00 -6.10
N LEU A 60 17.82 -3.40 -5.37
CA LEU A 60 18.62 -2.48 -4.56
C LEU A 60 19.18 -1.33 -5.41
N GLN A 61 19.77 -1.64 -6.57
CA GLN A 61 20.29 -0.63 -7.48
C GLN A 61 19.21 0.33 -7.98
N LYS A 62 18.01 -0.18 -8.27
CA LYS A 62 16.85 0.66 -8.64
C LYS A 62 16.43 1.59 -7.50
N ARG A 63 16.38 1.09 -6.26
CA ARG A 63 16.09 1.92 -5.07
C ARG A 63 17.13 3.02 -4.86
N LEU A 64 18.42 2.68 -4.98
CA LEU A 64 19.53 3.63 -4.83
C LEU A 64 19.51 4.70 -5.93
N GLN A 65 19.20 4.31 -7.17
CA GLN A 65 19.00 5.25 -8.26
C GLN A 65 17.85 6.23 -7.96
N ALA A 66 16.72 5.71 -7.47
CA ALA A 66 15.58 6.54 -7.09
C ALA A 66 15.90 7.50 -5.94
N LEU A 67 16.65 7.04 -4.92
CA LEU A 67 17.12 7.89 -3.83
C LEU A 67 17.99 9.04 -4.35
N LYS A 68 18.93 8.76 -5.25
CA LYS A 68 19.79 9.79 -5.85
C LYS A 68 18.98 10.84 -6.59
N LEU A 69 18.01 10.41 -7.42
CA LEU A 69 17.12 11.32 -8.13
C LEU A 69 16.26 12.15 -7.16
N PHE A 70 15.72 11.51 -6.12
CA PHE A 70 14.94 12.18 -5.08
C PHE A 70 15.74 13.29 -4.38
N GLN A 71 17.01 13.04 -4.03
CA GLN A 71 17.88 14.02 -3.38
C GLN A 71 18.21 15.21 -4.28
N GLN A 72 18.31 14.99 -5.59
CA GLN A 72 18.62 16.02 -6.58
C GLN A 72 17.39 16.86 -6.99
N THR A 73 16.19 16.34 -6.77
CA THR A 73 14.95 16.98 -7.19
C THR A 73 14.38 17.81 -6.03
N PRO A 74 14.10 19.12 -6.19
CA PRO A 74 13.46 19.93 -5.16
C PRO A 74 11.98 19.57 -4.99
N LEU A 75 11.36 19.99 -3.87
CA LEU A 75 9.90 19.88 -3.72
C LEU A 75 9.20 20.70 -4.82
N PRO A 76 8.06 20.22 -5.35
CA PRO A 76 7.29 20.98 -6.32
C PRO A 76 6.78 22.28 -5.69
N ASN A 77 6.75 23.35 -6.48
CA ASN A 77 6.28 24.68 -6.08
C ASN A 77 4.85 24.96 -6.55
N TRP A 78 4.14 23.92 -6.97
CA TRP A 78 2.76 23.97 -7.46
C TRP A 78 1.91 22.97 -6.68
N GLY A 79 0.61 23.21 -6.62
CA GLY A 79 -0.33 22.40 -5.84
C GLY A 79 -0.44 22.88 -4.38
N PRO A 80 -0.70 21.97 -3.42
CA PRO A 80 -0.80 22.34 -2.01
C PRO A 80 0.53 22.89 -1.49
N ASP A 81 0.47 23.74 -0.47
CA ASP A 81 1.68 24.20 0.21
C ASP A 81 2.36 23.02 0.93
N LEU A 82 3.65 22.86 0.67
CA LEU A 82 4.50 21.83 1.23
C LEU A 82 5.54 22.39 2.21
N SER A 83 5.43 23.66 2.59
CA SER A 83 6.36 24.33 3.51
C SER A 83 6.47 23.65 4.88
N GLU A 84 5.37 23.06 5.37
CA GLU A 84 5.30 22.32 6.63
C GLU A 84 5.71 20.84 6.50
N LEU A 85 5.92 20.34 5.28
CA LEU A 85 6.22 18.92 5.05
C LEU A 85 7.68 18.60 5.42
N ASN A 86 7.89 17.98 6.59
CA ASN A 86 9.20 17.48 6.99
C ASN A 86 9.39 15.99 6.70
N LEU A 87 9.99 15.66 5.55
CA LEU A 87 10.30 14.28 5.15
C LEU A 87 11.36 13.60 6.03
N HIS A 88 12.09 14.34 6.87
CA HIS A 88 13.07 13.77 7.79
C HIS A 88 12.46 13.22 9.08
N GLU A 89 11.22 13.58 9.39
CA GLU A 89 10.50 13.11 10.59
C GLU A 89 9.67 11.86 10.34
N ILE A 90 9.55 11.42 9.09
CA ILE A 90 8.76 10.25 8.70
C ILE A 90 9.54 8.97 9.00
N VAL A 91 8.86 8.00 9.61
CA VAL A 91 9.34 6.63 9.74
C VAL A 91 8.94 5.85 8.49
N TYR A 92 9.91 5.51 7.65
CA TYR A 92 9.66 4.90 6.34
C TYR A 92 9.52 3.37 6.33
N TYR A 93 9.94 2.70 7.40
CA TYR A 93 9.89 1.25 7.48
C TYR A 93 9.62 0.78 8.90
N VAL A 94 8.56 -0.01 9.05
CA VAL A 94 8.05 -0.53 10.31
C VAL A 94 7.66 -1.97 10.10
N ARG A 95 8.43 -2.87 10.70
CA ARG A 95 8.13 -4.30 10.65
C ARG A 95 7.21 -4.68 11.81
N PRO A 96 5.97 -5.11 11.54
CA PRO A 96 5.10 -5.64 12.59
C PRO A 96 5.67 -6.94 13.18
N ASP A 97 5.30 -7.29 14.40
CA ASP A 97 5.58 -8.62 14.97
C ASP A 97 4.55 -9.64 14.51
N ALA A 98 4.53 -9.86 13.20
CA ALA A 98 3.67 -10.81 12.53
C ALA A 98 4.45 -11.51 11.41
N GLU A 99 4.29 -12.82 11.32
CA GLU A 99 4.80 -13.58 10.19
C GLU A 99 3.72 -13.65 9.10
N GLN A 100 4.14 -13.72 7.84
CA GLN A 100 3.21 -13.87 6.72
C GLN A 100 2.55 -15.25 6.78
N SER A 101 1.22 -15.30 6.72
CA SER A 101 0.46 -16.55 6.58
C SER A 101 -0.45 -16.54 5.34
N ASN A 102 -0.86 -17.74 4.92
CA ASN A 102 -1.89 -17.98 3.91
C ASN A 102 -3.21 -18.48 4.53
N THR A 103 -3.25 -18.70 5.84
CA THR A 103 -4.45 -19.11 6.60
C THR A 103 -4.82 -18.01 7.58
N TRP A 104 -6.13 -17.80 7.77
CA TRP A 104 -6.63 -16.69 8.57
C TRP A 104 -6.36 -16.89 10.07
N GLU A 105 -6.37 -18.15 10.50
CA GLU A 105 -6.23 -18.58 11.88
C GLU A 105 -4.80 -18.39 12.42
N GLU A 106 -3.80 -18.34 11.54
CA GLU A 106 -2.39 -18.12 11.88
C GLU A 106 -2.03 -16.64 12.03
N VAL A 107 -2.91 -15.72 11.61
CA VAL A 107 -2.69 -14.28 11.79
C VAL A 107 -2.83 -13.93 13.28
N PRO A 108 -1.89 -13.16 13.88
CA PRO A 108 -1.97 -12.73 15.28
C PRO A 108 -3.33 -12.12 15.64
N GLU A 109 -3.83 -12.44 16.83
CA GLU A 109 -5.19 -12.11 17.28
C GLU A 109 -5.52 -10.61 17.20
N ASP A 110 -4.61 -9.75 17.62
CA ASP A 110 -4.77 -8.30 17.62
C ASP A 110 -4.95 -7.74 16.19
N ILE A 111 -4.18 -8.29 15.26
CA ILE A 111 -4.28 -7.99 13.84
C ILE A 111 -5.57 -8.57 13.26
N ARG A 112 -5.91 -9.84 13.56
CA ARG A 112 -7.11 -10.52 13.09
C ARG A 112 -8.38 -9.76 13.46
N GLN A 113 -8.50 -9.32 14.71
CA GLN A 113 -9.64 -8.52 15.18
C GLN A 113 -9.80 -7.20 14.41
N THR A 114 -8.70 -6.57 14.01
CA THR A 114 -8.72 -5.34 13.22
C THR A 114 -9.33 -5.57 11.84
N PHE A 115 -8.97 -6.68 11.23
CA PHE A 115 -9.42 -7.05 9.89
C PHE A 115 -10.82 -7.69 9.87
N GLU A 116 -11.22 -8.37 10.94
CA GLU A 116 -12.60 -8.84 11.16
C GLU A 116 -13.57 -7.65 11.25
N ARG A 117 -13.20 -6.57 11.93
CA ARG A 117 -14.03 -5.34 12.02
C ARG A 117 -14.30 -4.70 10.66
N ILE A 118 -13.38 -4.83 9.71
CA ILE A 118 -13.56 -4.31 8.35
C ILE A 118 -14.14 -5.37 7.39
N GLY A 119 -14.41 -6.58 7.86
CA GLY A 119 -15.15 -7.62 7.13
C GLY A 119 -14.34 -8.44 6.13
N ILE A 120 -13.00 -8.51 6.25
CA ILE A 120 -12.16 -9.29 5.30
C ILE A 120 -12.57 -10.76 5.21
N PRO A 121 -12.73 -11.51 6.33
CA PRO A 121 -12.95 -12.96 6.26
C PRO A 121 -14.27 -13.32 5.58
N GLU A 122 -15.31 -12.52 5.83
CA GLU A 122 -16.62 -12.70 5.20
C GLU A 122 -16.55 -12.42 3.69
N ALA A 123 -15.85 -11.35 3.29
CA ALA A 123 -15.66 -11.01 1.88
C ALA A 123 -14.89 -12.10 1.14
N GLU A 124 -13.85 -12.67 1.76
CA GLU A 124 -13.06 -13.74 1.18
C GLU A 124 -13.92 -14.99 0.85
N GLN A 125 -14.71 -15.45 1.82
CA GLN A 125 -15.55 -16.63 1.65
C GLN A 125 -16.62 -16.42 0.57
N LYS A 126 -17.27 -15.26 0.58
CA LYS A 126 -18.47 -15.01 -0.25
C LYS A 126 -18.14 -14.48 -1.65
N ALA A 127 -17.10 -13.66 -1.80
CA ALA A 127 -17.05 -12.70 -2.91
C ALA A 127 -15.66 -12.39 -3.48
N LEU A 128 -14.57 -13.03 -3.04
CA LEU A 128 -13.22 -12.72 -3.56
C LEU A 128 -12.58 -13.90 -4.30
N SER A 129 -11.84 -13.57 -5.38
CA SER A 129 -10.96 -14.51 -6.08
C SER A 129 -9.66 -14.76 -5.32
N GLY A 130 -9.28 -13.80 -4.50
CA GLY A 130 -8.13 -13.79 -3.64
C GLY A 130 -8.09 -12.50 -2.84
N VAL A 131 -7.39 -12.54 -1.72
CA VAL A 131 -7.21 -11.39 -0.83
C VAL A 131 -5.76 -11.27 -0.39
N GLY A 132 -5.28 -10.03 -0.28
CA GLY A 132 -4.01 -9.69 0.37
C GLY A 132 -4.23 -8.63 1.43
N ALA A 133 -3.63 -8.78 2.61
CA ALA A 133 -3.68 -7.79 3.67
C ALA A 133 -2.26 -7.38 4.09
N GLN A 134 -1.99 -6.08 4.00
CA GLN A 134 -0.77 -5.44 4.47
C GLN A 134 -1.03 -4.70 5.77
N TYR A 135 -0.12 -4.88 6.74
CA TYR A 135 -0.11 -4.16 8.00
C TYR A 135 1.25 -3.47 8.16
N ASP A 136 1.22 -2.14 8.24
CA ASP A 136 2.41 -1.28 8.17
C ASP A 136 3.27 -1.64 6.94
N SER A 137 4.52 -2.11 7.14
CA SER A 137 5.44 -2.44 6.04
C SER A 137 5.45 -3.91 5.62
N ASP A 138 4.68 -4.81 6.24
CA ASP A 138 4.69 -6.24 5.86
C ASP A 138 3.30 -6.75 5.50
N ILE A 139 3.27 -7.76 4.62
CA ILE A 139 2.05 -8.46 4.24
C ILE A 139 1.88 -9.68 5.15
N ILE A 140 0.77 -9.66 5.89
CA ILE A 140 0.46 -10.63 6.95
C ILE A 140 -0.44 -11.76 6.45
N TYR A 141 -1.20 -11.52 5.38
CA TYR A 141 -2.17 -12.47 4.86
C TYR A 141 -2.24 -12.40 3.34
N HIS A 142 -2.21 -13.55 2.69
CA HIS A 142 -2.33 -13.64 1.25
C HIS A 142 -2.95 -14.98 0.81
N ASN A 143 -4.01 -14.93 0.03
CA ASN A 143 -4.66 -16.13 -0.51
C ASN A 143 -5.16 -15.89 -1.94
N LEU A 144 -4.95 -16.86 -2.83
CA LEU A 144 -5.51 -16.90 -4.18
C LEU A 144 -6.20 -18.26 -4.37
N LYS A 145 -7.44 -18.26 -4.89
CA LYS A 145 -8.13 -19.52 -5.18
C LYS A 145 -7.35 -20.33 -6.22
N LYS A 146 -7.03 -21.60 -5.91
CA LYS A 146 -6.26 -22.53 -6.77
C LYS A 146 -6.67 -22.52 -8.25
N LYS A 147 -7.98 -22.42 -8.53
CA LYS A 147 -8.52 -22.33 -9.91
C LYS A 147 -7.93 -21.20 -10.76
N TRP A 148 -7.45 -20.12 -10.13
CA TRP A 148 -6.84 -18.99 -10.81
C TRP A 148 -5.33 -19.16 -10.97
N GLU A 149 -4.66 -19.75 -9.98
CA GLU A 149 -3.26 -20.17 -10.07
C GLU A 149 -3.05 -21.15 -11.21
N GLU A 150 -3.94 -22.14 -11.35
CA GLU A 150 -3.94 -23.12 -12.46
C GLU A 150 -4.12 -22.47 -13.84
N LYS A 151 -4.79 -21.31 -13.89
CA LYS A 151 -4.94 -20.51 -15.12
C LYS A 151 -3.76 -19.56 -15.36
N GLY A 152 -2.71 -19.62 -14.52
CA GLY A 152 -1.51 -18.80 -14.63
C GLY A 152 -1.67 -17.38 -14.10
N VAL A 153 -2.75 -17.06 -13.38
CA VAL A 153 -2.89 -15.77 -12.70
C VAL A 153 -1.88 -15.71 -11.57
N ILE A 154 -1.07 -14.66 -11.55
CA ILE A 154 -0.16 -14.38 -10.44
C ILE A 154 -0.82 -13.29 -9.62
N PHE A 155 -1.15 -13.62 -8.38
CA PHE A 155 -1.47 -12.65 -7.35
C PHE A 155 -0.51 -12.93 -6.22
N LEU A 156 0.38 -11.98 -5.93
CA LEU A 156 1.40 -12.12 -4.90
C LEU A 156 1.60 -10.77 -4.22
N ASN A 157 2.25 -10.79 -3.05
CA ASN A 157 2.87 -9.59 -2.54
C ASN A 157 4.09 -9.19 -3.38
N MET A 158 4.43 -7.90 -3.35
CA MET A 158 5.54 -7.36 -4.13
C MET A 158 6.88 -8.01 -3.75
N ASP A 159 7.13 -8.27 -2.47
CA ASP A 159 8.35 -8.92 -1.97
C ASP A 159 8.58 -10.30 -2.61
N GLN A 160 7.52 -11.11 -2.74
CA GLN A 160 7.57 -12.41 -3.40
C GLN A 160 7.64 -12.27 -4.91
N ALA A 161 6.92 -11.32 -5.51
CA ALA A 161 6.94 -11.10 -6.95
C ALA A 161 8.34 -10.72 -7.46
N VAL A 162 9.06 -9.86 -6.74
CA VAL A 162 10.44 -9.47 -7.04
C VAL A 162 11.38 -10.68 -7.10
N LYS A 163 11.15 -11.69 -6.24
CA LYS A 163 11.98 -12.89 -6.15
C LYS A 163 11.56 -13.99 -7.12
N LYS A 164 10.26 -14.26 -7.23
CA LYS A 164 9.69 -15.36 -8.01
C LYS A 164 9.52 -15.01 -9.49
N HIS A 165 9.25 -13.74 -9.81
CA HIS A 165 8.99 -13.27 -11.17
C HIS A 165 9.82 -12.02 -11.53
N PRO A 166 11.16 -12.03 -11.33
CA PRO A 166 11.99 -10.85 -11.50
C PRO A 166 11.90 -10.24 -12.90
N GLU A 167 11.75 -11.05 -13.95
CA GLU A 167 11.67 -10.55 -15.32
C GLU A 167 10.40 -9.76 -15.60
N LEU A 168 9.25 -10.20 -15.07
CA LEU A 168 8.01 -9.45 -15.17
C LEU A 168 8.09 -8.15 -14.35
N VAL A 169 8.60 -8.25 -13.11
CA VAL A 169 8.69 -7.07 -12.24
C VAL A 169 9.66 -6.05 -12.82
N LYS A 170 10.86 -6.44 -13.27
CA LYS A 170 11.83 -5.53 -13.91
C LYS A 170 11.23 -4.81 -15.13
N LYS A 171 10.41 -5.52 -15.91
CA LYS A 171 9.81 -4.97 -17.13
C LYS A 171 8.80 -3.86 -16.84
N PHE A 172 8.00 -4.00 -15.78
CA PHE A 172 6.85 -3.11 -15.54
C PHE A 172 7.00 -2.19 -14.33
N PHE A 173 7.74 -2.60 -13.28
CA PHE A 173 7.82 -1.84 -12.05
C PHE A 173 8.74 -0.63 -12.21
N MET A 174 8.13 0.55 -12.04
CA MET A 174 8.78 1.85 -12.14
C MET A 174 9.50 2.06 -13.49
N THR A 175 8.85 1.68 -14.60
CA THR A 175 9.40 1.77 -15.96
C THR A 175 8.63 2.75 -16.84
N GLN A 176 7.60 2.30 -17.56
CA GLN A 176 6.94 3.09 -18.60
C GLN A 176 5.69 3.81 -18.12
N CYS A 177 4.83 3.12 -17.36
CA CYS A 177 3.56 3.70 -16.89
C CYS A 177 3.80 4.78 -15.84
N ILE A 178 4.69 4.48 -14.88
CA ILE A 178 5.13 5.41 -13.83
C ILE A 178 6.66 5.28 -13.75
N PRO A 179 7.44 6.06 -14.52
CA PRO A 179 8.90 6.01 -14.48
C PRO A 179 9.48 6.49 -13.15
N ILE A 180 10.62 5.92 -12.71
CA ILE A 180 11.29 6.35 -11.46
C ILE A 180 11.59 7.86 -11.40
N ASN A 181 11.75 8.52 -12.56
CA ASN A 181 12.18 9.91 -12.69
C ASN A 181 11.02 10.88 -12.96
N ASP A 182 9.78 10.44 -12.88
CA ASP A 182 8.60 11.23 -13.26
C ASP A 182 8.27 12.34 -12.24
N HIS A 183 8.21 12.00 -10.95
CA HIS A 183 7.88 12.95 -9.88
C HIS A 183 8.68 12.70 -8.59
N LYS A 184 8.91 13.74 -7.77
CA LYS A 184 9.68 13.61 -6.53
C LYS A 184 9.13 12.55 -5.57
N PHE A 185 7.81 12.47 -5.42
CA PHE A 185 7.20 11.44 -4.56
C PHE A 185 7.19 10.04 -5.19
N ILE A 186 7.28 9.94 -6.53
CA ILE A 186 7.51 8.66 -7.20
C ILE A 186 8.94 8.18 -6.94
N MET A 187 9.93 9.07 -7.03
CA MET A 187 11.31 8.77 -6.67
C MET A 187 11.42 8.32 -5.21
N LEU A 188 10.70 9.02 -4.30
CA LEU A 188 10.62 8.64 -2.89
C LEU A 188 10.05 7.23 -2.73
N HIS A 189 8.86 6.97 -3.30
CA HIS A 189 8.22 5.65 -3.25
C HIS A 189 9.13 4.56 -3.84
N ALA A 190 9.76 4.79 -4.99
CA ALA A 190 10.67 3.82 -5.61
C ALA A 190 11.90 3.51 -4.74
N ALA A 191 12.36 4.46 -3.90
CA ALA A 191 13.46 4.25 -2.97
C ALA A 191 13.03 3.42 -1.74
N VAL A 192 11.87 3.71 -1.16
CA VAL A 192 11.48 3.22 0.18
C VAL A 192 10.23 2.36 0.23
N TRP A 193 9.67 1.94 -0.92
CA TRP A 193 8.49 1.07 -0.95
C TRP A 193 8.71 -0.14 -0.04
N SER A 194 7.68 -0.42 0.74
CA SER A 194 7.72 -1.31 1.88
C SER A 194 6.77 -2.49 1.68
N GLY A 195 5.77 -2.39 0.81
CA GLY A 195 4.96 -3.53 0.45
C GLY A 195 4.26 -3.31 -0.88
N GLY A 196 3.06 -3.83 -1.00
CA GLY A 196 2.28 -3.72 -2.23
C GLY A 196 1.91 -5.08 -2.82
N THR A 197 1.11 -4.98 -3.86
CA THR A 197 0.45 -6.11 -4.52
C THR A 197 0.93 -6.20 -5.95
N PHE A 198 1.31 -7.40 -6.38
CA PHE A 198 1.63 -7.71 -7.76
C PHE A 198 0.55 -8.62 -8.35
N ILE A 199 -0.08 -8.15 -9.42
CA ILE A 199 -1.10 -8.90 -10.16
C ILE A 199 -0.67 -9.02 -11.62
N TYR A 200 -0.65 -10.23 -12.13
CA TYR A 200 -0.49 -10.53 -13.55
C TYR A 200 -1.60 -11.49 -13.99
N VAL A 201 -2.33 -11.09 -15.03
CA VAL A 201 -3.36 -11.90 -15.67
C VAL A 201 -2.86 -12.28 -17.07
N PRO A 202 -2.67 -13.57 -17.38
CA PRO A 202 -2.22 -13.99 -18.71
C PRO A 202 -3.19 -13.58 -19.82
N PRO A 203 -2.70 -13.46 -21.07
CA PRO A 203 -3.57 -13.27 -22.22
C PRO A 203 -4.69 -14.31 -22.26
N ASN A 204 -5.90 -13.88 -22.62
CA ASN A 204 -7.11 -14.70 -22.72
C ASN A 204 -7.65 -15.28 -21.39
N VAL A 205 -7.10 -14.88 -20.23
CA VAL A 205 -7.67 -15.23 -18.93
C VAL A 205 -8.59 -14.10 -18.45
N LYS A 206 -9.83 -14.45 -18.08
CA LYS A 206 -10.79 -13.54 -17.46
C LYS A 206 -11.00 -13.94 -16.01
N VAL A 207 -10.65 -13.04 -15.09
CA VAL A 207 -10.92 -13.20 -13.66
C VAL A 207 -12.34 -12.65 -13.39
N GLU A 208 -13.25 -13.52 -12.99
CA GLU A 208 -14.69 -13.22 -12.93
C GLU A 208 -15.14 -12.60 -11.60
N ILE A 209 -14.34 -12.75 -10.55
CA ILE A 209 -14.63 -12.28 -9.20
C ILE A 209 -13.46 -11.37 -8.78
N PRO A 210 -13.69 -10.23 -8.11
CA PRO A 210 -12.63 -9.27 -7.81
C PRO A 210 -11.50 -9.88 -6.97
N LEU A 211 -10.29 -9.36 -7.21
CA LEU A 211 -9.15 -9.47 -6.31
C LEU A 211 -9.14 -8.23 -5.42
N GLN A 212 -8.85 -8.39 -4.14
CA GLN A 212 -8.85 -7.25 -3.22
C GLN A 212 -7.57 -7.20 -2.38
N ALA A 213 -7.00 -6.01 -2.27
CA ALA A 213 -5.86 -5.72 -1.42
C ALA A 213 -6.27 -4.70 -0.35
N TYR A 214 -5.97 -5.01 0.90
CA TYR A 214 -6.23 -4.15 2.05
C TYR A 214 -4.92 -3.65 2.64
N PHE A 215 -4.86 -2.37 2.97
CA PHE A 215 -3.68 -1.73 3.55
C PHE A 215 -4.09 -1.06 4.86
N ARG A 216 -3.45 -1.44 5.96
CA ARG A 216 -3.65 -0.84 7.28
C ARG A 216 -2.35 -0.18 7.74
N MET A 217 -2.42 1.10 8.07
CA MET A 217 -1.36 1.83 8.76
C MET A 217 -1.70 1.91 10.24
N ASN A 218 -0.75 1.57 11.10
CA ASN A 218 -0.92 1.67 12.55
C ASN A 218 0.16 2.55 13.20
N LYS A 219 1.37 2.60 12.65
CA LYS A 219 2.46 3.40 13.23
C LYS A 219 2.20 4.91 13.10
N GLU A 220 2.22 5.61 14.23
CA GLU A 220 2.20 7.08 14.25
C GLU A 220 3.44 7.65 13.54
N ARG A 221 3.24 8.66 12.68
CA ARG A 221 4.29 9.25 11.82
C ARG A 221 4.95 8.24 10.86
N GLY A 222 4.33 7.07 10.67
CA GLY A 222 4.70 6.10 9.66
C GLY A 222 4.30 6.60 8.26
N GLY A 223 5.19 6.43 7.30
CA GLY A 223 4.87 6.61 5.88
C GLY A 223 4.65 5.25 5.22
N GLN A 224 3.53 5.09 4.51
CA GLN A 224 3.29 3.90 3.70
C GLN A 224 3.61 4.18 2.24
N PHE A 225 4.50 3.35 1.71
CA PHE A 225 4.97 3.34 0.33
C PHE A 225 4.91 1.91 -0.19
#